data_AF-A0A1Y0G5R7-F1
#
_entry.id   AF-A0A1Y0G5R7-F1
#
_cell.length_a   1.000
_cell.length_b   1.000
_cell.length_c   1.000
_cell.angle_alpha   90.00
_cell.angle_beta   90.00
_cell.angle_gamma   90.00
#
_symmetry.space_group_name_H-M   'P 1'
#
loop_
_entity.id
_entity.type
_entity.pdbx_description
1 polymer ?
#
loop_
_entity_poly.entity_id
_entity_poly.type
_entity_poly.pdbx_seq_one_letter_code
_entity_poly.pdbx_strand_id
1 'polypeptide(L)'
;MKQTQTGFTLIELVVVIVILGILAATALPKFIDLSADASQAAVDGVAAGISSASAINYGARKVNATKGQAVNNCYNATSGTSAATLLQGGLPAGYTIATAAITADSTVSCTVTGQNGKTATASVTGIN
;
A
#
# COMPACT_ATOMS: atom_id res chain seq x y z
N MET A 1 -6.75 45.90 -43.05
CA MET A 1 -5.37 45.42 -42.80
C MET A 1 -5.39 43.91 -42.88
N LYS A 2 -4.63 43.31 -43.80
CA LYS A 2 -4.65 41.87 -44.08
C LYS A 2 -3.63 41.23 -43.13
N GLN A 3 -4.09 40.45 -42.16
CA GLN A 3 -3.19 39.76 -41.23
C GLN A 3 -2.47 38.64 -41.98
N THR A 4 -1.14 38.71 -42.03
CA THR A 4 -0.29 37.66 -42.59
C THR A 4 -0.30 36.49 -41.62
N GLN A 5 -0.87 35.36 -42.02
CA GLN A 5 -0.83 34.14 -41.23
C GLN A 5 0.60 33.58 -41.30
N THR A 6 1.39 33.79 -40.25
CA THR A 6 2.71 33.17 -40.10
C THR A 6 2.50 31.71 -39.76
N GLY A 7 2.66 30.84 -40.75
CA GLY A 7 2.67 29.38 -40.54
C GLY A 7 3.89 28.95 -39.73
N PHE A 8 3.75 27.85 -38.99
CA PHE A 8 4.85 27.19 -38.29
C PHE A 8 5.86 26.63 -39.29
N THR A 9 7.16 26.76 -39.02
CA THR A 9 8.20 26.18 -39.87
C THR A 9 8.38 24.69 -39.58
N LEU A 10 8.78 23.91 -40.58
CA LEU A 10 9.10 22.49 -40.39
C LEU A 10 10.24 22.29 -39.37
N ILE A 11 11.21 23.21 -39.34
CA ILE A 11 12.33 23.13 -38.41
C ILE A 11 11.88 23.32 -36.95
N GLU A 12 10.93 24.22 -36.68
CA GLU A 12 10.38 24.40 -35.34
C GLU A 12 9.68 23.13 -34.86
N LEU A 13 8.91 22.47 -35.72
CA LEU A 13 8.24 21.22 -35.36
C LEU A 13 9.25 20.09 -35.08
N VAL A 14 10.33 20.00 -35.86
CA VAL A 14 11.40 19.02 -35.66
C VAL A 14 12.14 19.26 -34.34
N VAL A 15 12.48 20.51 -34.02
CA VAL A 15 13.16 20.83 -32.76
C VAL A 15 12.30 20.48 -31.56
N VAL A 16 10.99 20.73 -31.62
CA VAL A 16 10.05 20.40 -30.52
C VAL A 16 10.02 18.89 -30.26
N ILE A 17 9.89 18.05 -31.29
CA ILE A 17 9.87 16.59 -31.09
C ILE A 17 11.21 16.06 -30.57
N VAL A 18 12.34 16.67 -30.96
CA VAL A 18 13.66 16.30 -30.43
C VAL A 18 13.76 16.63 -28.95
N ILE A 19 13.31 17.82 -28.53
CA ILE A 19 13.30 18.20 -27.11
C ILE A 19 12.38 17.27 -26.31
N LEU A 20 11.17 17.00 -26.80
CA LEU A 20 10.24 16.06 -26.16
C LEU A 20 10.84 14.64 -26.07
N GLY A 21 11.58 14.20 -27.10
CA GLY A 21 12.28 12.92 -27.09
C GLY A 21 13.34 12.83 -25.99
N ILE A 22 14.16 13.86 -25.81
CA ILE A 22 15.19 13.91 -24.77
C ILE A 22 14.56 13.94 -23.37
N LEU A 23 13.52 14.77 -23.18
CA LEU A 23 12.79 14.84 -21.91
C LEU A 23 12.13 13.51 -21.58
N ALA A 24 11.50 12.84 -22.55
CA ALA A 24 10.89 11.54 -22.35
C ALA A 24 11.94 10.47 -21.98
N ALA A 25 13.08 10.43 -22.69
CA ALA A 25 14.15 9.46 -22.43
C ALA A 25 14.76 9.58 -21.02
N THR A 26 14.78 10.80 -20.46
CA THR A 26 15.35 11.06 -19.13
C THR A 26 14.32 11.01 -17.99
N ALA A 27 13.06 11.40 -18.24
CA ALA A 27 12.01 11.44 -17.23
C ALA A 27 11.32 10.08 -17.03
N LEU A 28 11.14 9.29 -18.09
CA LEU A 28 10.40 8.02 -18.03
C LEU A 28 11.01 7.01 -17.04
N PRO A 29 12.34 6.76 -17.04
CA PRO A 29 12.94 5.80 -16.10
C PRO A 29 12.69 6.21 -14.63
N LYS A 30 12.91 7.49 -14.32
CA LYS A 30 12.68 8.04 -12.97
C LYS A 30 11.22 7.95 -12.52
N PHE A 31 10.28 8.14 -13.45
CA PHE A 31 8.86 8.03 -13.14
C PHE A 31 8.46 6.59 -12.78
N ILE A 32 9.03 5.59 -13.47
CA ILE A 32 8.79 4.17 -13.19
C ILE A 32 9.32 3.82 -11.80
N ASP A 33 10.55 4.25 -11.48
CA ASP A 33 11.17 4.00 -10.18
C ASP A 33 10.34 4.64 -9.05
N LEU A 34 9.96 5.91 -9.20
CA LEU A 34 9.12 6.61 -8.22
C LEU A 34 7.76 5.94 -8.02
N SER A 35 7.16 5.42 -9.10
CA SER A 35 5.87 4.71 -9.02
C SER A 35 6.00 3.38 -8.26
N ALA A 36 7.13 2.68 -8.45
CA ALA A 36 7.44 1.45 -7.73
C ALA A 36 7.68 1.71 -6.23
N ASP A 37 8.43 2.77 -5.91
CA ASP A 37 8.72 3.20 -4.54
C ASP A 37 7.45 3.68 -3.82
N ALA A 38 6.60 4.46 -4.50
CA ALA A 38 5.32 4.89 -3.96
C ALA A 38 4.40 3.70 -3.64
N SER A 39 4.37 2.69 -4.52
CA SER A 39 3.62 1.45 -4.29
C SER A 39 4.17 0.67 -3.08
N GLN A 40 5.50 0.62 -2.91
CA GLN A 40 6.13 -0.02 -1.76
C GLN A 40 5.81 0.73 -0.45
N ALA A 41 6.00 2.05 -0.43
CA ALA A 41 5.70 2.88 0.73
C ALA A 41 4.21 2.79 1.15
N ALA A 42 3.30 2.66 0.18
CA ALA A 42 1.89 2.48 0.47
C ALA A 42 1.60 1.13 1.16
N VAL A 43 2.21 0.02 0.72
CA VAL A 43 2.04 -1.28 1.39
C VAL A 43 2.73 -1.34 2.75
N ASP A 44 3.89 -0.69 2.89
CA ASP A 44 4.57 -0.54 4.18
C ASP A 44 3.70 0.23 5.17
N GLY A 45 3.03 1.30 4.72
CA GLY A 45 2.10 2.09 5.54
C GLY A 45 0.90 1.28 6.03
N VAL A 46 0.31 0.45 5.17
CA VAL A 46 -0.79 -0.45 5.57
C VAL A 46 -0.31 -1.50 6.57
N ALA A 47 0.83 -2.14 6.33
CA ALA A 47 1.40 -3.13 7.24
C ALA A 47 1.78 -2.55 8.61
N ALA A 48 2.34 -1.33 8.63
CA ALA A 48 2.62 -0.59 9.86
C ALA A 48 1.32 -0.25 10.62
N GLY A 49 0.27 0.16 9.90
CA GLY A 49 -1.05 0.40 10.47
C GLY A 49 -1.64 -0.84 11.16
N ILE A 50 -1.54 -2.00 10.52
CA ILE A 50 -1.97 -3.29 11.10
C ILE A 50 -1.16 -3.61 12.36
N SER A 51 0.16 -3.45 12.30
CA SER A 51 1.05 -3.75 13.43
C SER A 51 0.75 -2.87 14.64
N SER A 52 0.55 -1.57 14.40
CA SER A 52 0.17 -0.61 15.45
C SER A 52 -1.20 -0.94 16.05
N ALA A 53 -2.19 -1.20 15.20
CA ALA A 53 -3.53 -1.58 15.64
C ALA A 53 -3.51 -2.90 16.43
N SER A 54 -2.68 -3.87 16.05
CA SER A 54 -2.48 -5.11 16.80
C SER A 54 -1.91 -4.88 18.18
N ALA A 55 -0.88 -4.03 18.32
CA ALA A 55 -0.29 -3.74 19.62
C ALA A 55 -1.30 -3.08 20.57
N ILE A 56 -2.07 -2.11 20.06
CA ILE A 56 -3.13 -1.43 20.83
C ILE A 56 -4.24 -2.41 21.21
N ASN A 57 -4.70 -3.23 20.25
CA ASN A 57 -5.76 -4.20 20.46
C ASN A 57 -5.38 -5.27 21.49
N TYR A 58 -4.17 -5.81 21.38
CA TYR A 58 -3.60 -6.75 22.34
C TYR A 58 -3.60 -6.13 23.74
N GLY A 59 -3.03 -4.93 23.91
CA GLY A 59 -3.00 -4.24 25.20
C GLY A 59 -4.40 -4.02 25.79
N ALA A 60 -5.33 -3.50 24.99
CA ALA A 60 -6.71 -3.24 25.42
C ALA A 60 -7.44 -4.53 25.83
N ARG A 61 -7.27 -5.61 25.06
CA ARG A 61 -7.95 -6.88 25.30
C ARG A 61 -7.34 -7.67 26.47
N LYS A 62 -6.02 -7.56 26.71
CA LYS A 62 -5.36 -8.11 27.90
C LYS A 62 -5.89 -7.49 29.20
N VAL A 63 -6.24 -6.21 29.18
CA VAL A 63 -6.85 -5.53 30.33
C VAL A 63 -8.32 -5.94 30.50
N ASN A 64 -9.07 -5.99 29.39
CA ASN A 64 -10.46 -6.41 29.40
C ASN A 64 -10.85 -7.01 28.04
N ALA A 65 -11.33 -8.25 28.04
CA ALA A 65 -11.70 -8.99 26.84
C ALA A 65 -12.72 -8.26 25.93
N THR A 66 -13.53 -7.34 26.48
CA THR A 66 -14.54 -6.57 25.74
C THR A 66 -13.99 -5.28 25.10
N LYS A 67 -12.77 -4.85 25.44
CA LYS A 67 -12.15 -3.61 24.97
C LYS A 67 -11.27 -3.77 23.73
N GLY A 68 -11.16 -4.99 23.19
CA GLY A 68 -10.48 -5.28 21.94
C GLY A 68 -11.12 -6.48 21.23
N GLN A 69 -10.48 -6.97 20.18
CA GLN A 69 -11.00 -8.02 19.30
C GLN A 69 -10.16 -9.29 19.46
N ALA A 70 -10.77 -10.46 19.35
CA ALA A 70 -9.99 -11.68 19.28
C ALA A 70 -9.24 -11.70 17.94
N VAL A 71 -7.98 -12.12 17.96
CA VAL A 71 -7.14 -12.26 16.79
C VAL A 71 -6.40 -13.58 16.90
N ASN A 72 -6.73 -14.52 16.02
CA ASN A 72 -6.13 -15.86 15.96
C ASN A 72 -5.59 -16.20 14.56
N ASN A 73 -5.64 -15.24 13.63
CA ASN A 73 -5.21 -15.43 12.26
C ASN A 73 -4.90 -14.09 11.60
N CYS A 74 -3.90 -14.06 10.73
CA CYS A 74 -3.59 -12.89 9.89
C CYS A 74 -4.77 -12.50 8.99
N TYR A 75 -5.44 -13.49 8.41
CA TYR A 75 -6.62 -13.30 7.59
C TYR A 75 -7.55 -14.49 7.70
N ASN A 76 -8.83 -14.27 7.99
CA ASN A 76 -9.85 -15.30 8.00
C ASN A 76 -11.12 -14.75 7.35
N ALA A 77 -11.49 -15.27 6.17
CA ALA A 77 -12.68 -14.82 5.44
C ALA A 77 -14.00 -15.26 6.12
N THR A 78 -13.93 -16.23 7.04
CA THR A 78 -15.09 -16.88 7.67
C THR A 78 -15.33 -16.40 9.10
N SER A 79 -14.28 -15.91 9.78
CA SER A 79 -14.36 -15.40 11.15
C SER A 79 -13.92 -13.94 11.18
N GLY A 80 -14.77 -13.05 11.71
CA GLY A 80 -14.47 -11.62 11.88
C GLY A 80 -13.34 -11.30 12.88
N THR A 81 -12.50 -12.28 13.20
CA THR A 81 -11.39 -12.23 14.17
C THR A 81 -10.08 -12.37 13.41
N SER A 82 -9.60 -11.30 12.80
CA SER A 82 -8.35 -11.31 12.02
C SER A 82 -7.60 -10.00 12.11
N ALA A 83 -6.34 -9.98 11.70
CA ALA A 83 -5.55 -8.73 11.65
C ALA A 83 -6.20 -7.68 10.73
N ALA A 84 -6.91 -8.12 9.67
CA ALA A 84 -7.61 -7.24 8.73
C ALA A 84 -8.70 -6.38 9.39
N THR A 85 -9.33 -6.88 10.46
CA THR A 85 -10.43 -6.17 11.14
C THR A 85 -9.93 -5.17 12.19
N LEU A 86 -8.62 -5.09 12.41
CA LEU A 86 -8.02 -4.15 13.36
C LEU A 86 -7.88 -2.73 12.80
N LEU A 87 -7.82 -2.59 11.47
CA LEU A 87 -7.85 -1.30 10.79
C LEU A 87 -9.26 -0.71 10.85
N GLN A 88 -9.40 0.50 11.38
CA GLN A 88 -10.67 1.24 11.31
C GLN A 88 -10.97 1.57 9.84
N GLY A 89 -12.14 1.13 9.34
CA GLY A 89 -12.49 1.21 7.92
C GLY A 89 -12.11 -0.01 7.10
N GLY A 90 -11.45 -1.00 7.70
CA GLY A 90 -11.06 -2.26 7.06
C GLY A 90 -9.81 -2.14 6.20
N LEU A 91 -9.51 -3.22 5.48
CA LEU A 91 -8.38 -3.26 4.57
C LEU A 91 -8.70 -2.47 3.29
N PRO A 92 -7.82 -1.56 2.82
CA PRO A 92 -8.06 -0.79 1.60
C PRO A 92 -8.26 -1.69 0.37
N ALA A 93 -9.02 -1.21 -0.61
CA ALA A 93 -9.25 -1.95 -1.85
C ALA A 93 -7.93 -2.24 -2.59
N GLY A 94 -7.79 -3.46 -3.12
CA GLY A 94 -6.58 -3.91 -3.82
C GLY A 94 -5.45 -4.39 -2.90
N TYR A 95 -5.69 -4.47 -1.59
CA TYR A 95 -4.78 -5.10 -0.64
C TYR A 95 -5.32 -6.46 -0.20
N THR A 96 -4.43 -7.40 0.04
CA THR A 96 -4.74 -8.72 0.60
C THR A 96 -3.76 -9.06 1.71
N ILE A 97 -4.17 -9.97 2.61
CA ILE A 97 -3.31 -10.49 3.67
C ILE A 97 -3.26 -12.00 3.52
N ALA A 98 -2.05 -12.58 3.53
CA ALA A 98 -1.86 -14.02 3.52
C ALA A 98 -2.38 -14.63 4.83
N THR A 99 -3.06 -15.76 4.73
CA THR A 99 -3.55 -16.50 5.91
C THR A 99 -2.37 -17.09 6.67
N ALA A 100 -2.31 -16.87 7.98
CA ALA A 100 -1.35 -17.52 8.86
C ALA A 100 -1.94 -17.55 10.28
N ALA A 101 -2.07 -18.75 10.84
CA ALA A 101 -2.60 -18.94 12.18
C ALA A 101 -1.71 -18.25 13.21
N ILE A 102 -2.33 -17.63 14.21
CA ILE A 102 -1.67 -16.92 15.29
C ILE A 102 -2.13 -17.54 16.60
N THR A 103 -1.19 -18.05 17.38
CA THR A 103 -1.48 -18.55 18.73
C THR A 103 -1.62 -17.38 19.70
N ALA A 104 -2.44 -17.54 20.73
CA ALA A 104 -2.60 -16.52 21.77
C ALA A 104 -1.24 -16.19 22.42
N ASP A 105 -1.02 -14.91 22.69
CA ASP A 105 0.21 -14.34 23.25
C ASP A 105 1.48 -14.54 22.38
N SER A 106 1.33 -14.92 21.11
CA SER A 106 2.42 -15.03 20.15
C SER A 106 2.32 -13.97 19.05
N THR A 107 3.48 -13.44 18.62
CA THR A 107 3.57 -12.49 17.52
C THR A 107 3.99 -13.21 16.23
N VAL A 108 3.18 -13.06 15.19
CA VAL A 108 3.40 -13.64 13.85
C VAL A 108 3.50 -12.52 12.82
N SER A 109 4.36 -12.72 11.82
CA SER A 109 4.47 -11.83 10.67
C SER A 109 3.41 -12.16 9.62
N CYS A 110 2.43 -11.28 9.48
CA CYS A 110 1.39 -11.37 8.45
C CYS A 110 1.87 -10.68 7.17
N THR A 111 1.90 -11.40 6.06
CA THR A 111 2.25 -10.82 4.75
C THR A 111 1.07 -10.04 4.19
N VAL A 112 1.27 -8.74 3.97
CA VAL A 112 0.33 -7.85 3.28
C VAL A 112 0.81 -7.67 1.84
N THR A 113 -0.07 -7.90 0.89
CA THR A 113 0.19 -7.64 -0.54
C THR A 113 -0.64 -6.45 -0.97
N GLY A 114 0.02 -5.42 -1.49
CA GLY A 114 -0.60 -4.23 -2.05
C GLY A 114 -0.66 -4.26 -3.57
N GLN A 115 -0.92 -3.09 -4.14
CA GLN A 115 -0.99 -2.91 -5.59
C GLN A 115 0.36 -3.20 -6.26
N ASN A 116 0.33 -3.57 -7.54
CA ASN A 116 1.52 -3.89 -8.34
C ASN A 116 2.39 -5.04 -7.76
N GLY A 117 1.79 -5.92 -6.93
CA GLY A 117 2.47 -7.09 -6.36
C GLY A 117 3.51 -6.76 -5.29
N LYS A 118 3.55 -5.52 -4.78
CA LYS A 118 4.43 -5.13 -3.68
C LYS A 118 3.93 -5.74 -2.37
N THR A 119 4.86 -6.19 -1.52
CA THR A 119 4.53 -6.84 -0.26
C THR A 119 5.24 -6.17 0.91
N ALA A 120 4.62 -6.23 2.08
CA ALA A 120 5.19 -5.83 3.36
C ALA A 120 4.72 -6.79 4.45
N THR A 121 5.39 -6.78 5.60
CA THR A 121 5.05 -7.64 6.74
C THR A 121 4.50 -6.81 7.89
N ALA A 122 3.36 -7.24 8.44
CA ALA A 122 2.78 -6.69 9.65
C ALA A 122 3.02 -7.63 10.83
N SER A 123 3.49 -7.10 11.96
CA SER A 123 3.67 -7.87 13.20
C SER A 123 2.36 -7.89 13.99
N VAL A 124 1.76 -9.06 14.14
CA VAL A 124 0.45 -9.21 14.78
C VAL A 124 0.55 -10.18 15.95
N THR A 125 0.09 -9.73 17.13
CA THR A 125 0.06 -10.54 18.35
C THR A 125 -1.32 -11.15 18.55
N GLY A 126 -1.36 -12.47 18.70
CA GLY A 126 -2.60 -13.22 18.89
C GLY A 126 -3.18 -13.01 20.28
N ILE A 127 -4.51 -12.96 20.37
CA ILE A 127 -5.25 -12.89 21.64
C ILE A 127 -6.65 -13.46 21.45
N ASN A 128 -7.10 -14.29 22.39
CA ASN A 128 -8.43 -14.90 22.36
C ASN A 128 -9.52 -13.96 22.86
#